data_AF-A0A258S3N9-F1
#
_entry.id   AF-A0A258S3N9-F1
#
_cell.length_a   1.000
_cell.length_b   1.000
_cell.length_c   1.000
_cell.angle_alpha   90.00
_cell.angle_beta   90.00
_cell.angle_gamma   90.00
#
_symmetry.space_group_name_H-M   'P 1'
#
loop_
_entity.id
_entity.type
_entity.pdbx_description
1 polymer ?
#
loop_
_entity_poly.entity_id
_entity_poly.type
_entity_poly.pdbx_seq_one_letter_code
_entity_poly.pdbx_strand_id
1 'polypeptide(L)'
;MSTSLAAALAAMELGHLEPRVEELGGMAPPPTEALEQTVTAIWSDLFTTMGNTSLERDIEDLGWGLVNLFHRAAAKKHGLVDRLTDDIR
;
A
#
# COMPACT_ATOMS: atom_id res chain seq x y z
N MET A 1 -3.73 35.62 -35.63
CA MET A 1 -2.60 35.62 -34.67
C MET A 1 -2.64 34.29 -33.94
N SER A 2 -1.60 33.47 -34.05
CA SER A 2 -1.53 32.19 -33.34
C SER A 2 -1.18 32.45 -31.87
N THR A 3 -2.11 32.22 -30.96
CA THR A 3 -1.83 32.21 -29.53
C THR A 3 -0.90 31.03 -29.22
N SER A 4 0.19 31.28 -28.50
CA SER A 4 1.08 30.22 -28.05
C SER A 4 0.38 29.37 -26.98
N LEU A 5 0.75 28.09 -26.87
CA LEU A 5 0.23 27.20 -25.83
C LEU A 5 0.41 27.81 -24.43
N ALA A 6 1.55 28.44 -24.18
CA ALA A 6 1.83 29.14 -22.92
C ALA A 6 0.86 30.30 -22.65
N ALA A 7 0.53 31.10 -23.67
CA ALA A 7 -0.44 32.19 -23.55
C ALA A 7 -1.87 31.67 -23.33
N ALA A 8 -2.23 30.56 -23.98
CA ALA A 8 -3.52 29.91 -23.76
C ALA A 8 -3.64 29.34 -22.33
N LEU A 9 -2.58 28.68 -21.82
CA LEU A 9 -2.55 28.14 -20.46
C LEU A 9 -2.57 29.24 -19.38
N ALA A 10 -1.84 30.34 -19.58
CA ALA A 10 -1.82 31.45 -18.64
C ALA A 10 -3.18 32.16 -18.55
N ALA A 11 -3.90 32.28 -19.67
CA ALA A 11 -5.24 32.88 -19.71
C ALA A 11 -6.31 32.05 -18.99
N MET A 12 -6.03 30.78 -18.69
CA MET A 12 -6.94 29.92 -17.94
C MET A 12 -6.86 30.12 -16.43
N GLU A 13 -5.95 30.96 -15.93
CA GLU A 13 -5.81 31.35 -14.51
C GLU A 13 -5.84 30.18 -13.53
N LEU A 14 -5.33 29.00 -13.93
CA LEU A 14 -5.49 27.71 -13.22
C LEU A 14 -4.85 27.66 -11.82
N GLY A 15 -4.16 28.72 -11.39
CA GLY A 15 -3.50 28.78 -10.07
C GLY A 15 -4.45 28.72 -8.88
N HIS A 16 -5.76 28.84 -9.08
CA HIS A 16 -6.78 28.66 -8.04
C HIS A 16 -7.41 27.26 -8.03
N LEU A 17 -7.06 26.40 -9.00
CA LEU A 17 -7.49 25.02 -9.03
C LEU A 17 -6.52 24.17 -8.21
N GLU A 18 -6.52 24.36 -6.89
CA GLU A 18 -6.03 23.31 -6.01
C GLU A 18 -7.12 22.23 -5.93
N PRO A 19 -6.83 20.97 -6.31
CA PRO A 19 -7.77 19.88 -6.10
C PRO A 19 -8.14 19.85 -4.62
N ARG A 20 -9.43 19.82 -4.31
CA ARG A 20 -9.83 19.72 -2.90
C ARG A 20 -9.31 18.39 -2.36
N VAL A 21 -9.03 18.32 -1.06
CA VAL A 21 -8.48 17.09 -0.44
C VAL A 21 -9.40 15.89 -0.70
N GLU A 22 -10.70 16.12 -0.85
CA GLU A 22 -11.70 15.10 -1.19
C GLU A 22 -11.63 14.64 -2.66
N GLU A 23 -11.09 15.47 -3.56
CA GLU A 23 -10.86 15.18 -4.99
C GLU A 23 -9.51 14.48 -5.24
N LEU A 24 -8.59 14.50 -4.25
CA LEU A 24 -7.36 13.71 -4.23
C LEU A 24 -7.61 12.23 -3.89
N GLY A 25 -8.85 11.75 -4.05
CA GLY A 25 -9.27 10.37 -3.80
C GLY A 25 -8.56 9.37 -4.71
N GLY A 26 -7.36 8.97 -4.31
CA GLY A 26 -6.53 8.00 -5.02
C GLY A 26 -6.09 6.82 -4.17
N MET A 27 -5.94 6.97 -2.85
CA MET A 27 -5.57 5.87 -1.94
C MET A 27 -5.97 6.17 -0.49
N ALA A 28 -7.26 6.39 -0.22
CA ALA A 28 -7.71 6.19 1.15
C ALA A 28 -7.61 4.68 1.43
N PRO A 29 -6.91 4.23 2.50
CA PRO A 29 -6.91 2.82 2.85
C PRO A 29 -8.36 2.37 3.09
N PRO A 30 -8.71 1.13 2.71
CA PRO A 30 -10.04 0.60 3.01
C PRO A 30 -10.30 0.65 4.52
N PRO A 31 -11.57 0.70 4.94
CA PRO A 31 -11.91 0.75 6.36
C PRO A 31 -11.30 -0.45 7.09
N THR A 32 -10.92 -0.27 8.36
CA THR A 32 -10.22 -1.29 9.16
C THR A 32 -10.95 -2.63 9.18
N GLU A 33 -12.28 -2.61 9.28
CA GLU A 33 -13.11 -3.82 9.24
C GLU A 33 -12.96 -4.60 7.92
N ALA A 34 -12.92 -3.90 6.78
CA ALA A 34 -12.72 -4.54 5.48
C ALA A 34 -11.31 -5.13 5.35
N LEU A 35 -10.29 -4.47 5.93
CA LEU A 35 -8.94 -5.01 6.01
C LEU A 35 -8.89 -6.28 6.85
N GLU A 36 -9.45 -6.25 8.06
CA GLU A 36 -9.47 -7.40 8.98
C GLU A 36 -10.21 -8.59 8.37
N GLN A 37 -11.38 -8.35 7.78
CA GLN A 37 -12.16 -9.38 7.10
C GLN A 37 -11.38 -10.01 5.94
N THR A 38 -10.76 -9.17 5.09
CA THR A 38 -10.01 -9.65 3.92
C THR A 38 -8.80 -10.46 4.32
N VAL A 39 -8.02 -9.97 5.31
CA VAL A 39 -6.85 -10.68 5.81
C VAL A 39 -7.26 -12.02 6.41
N THR A 40 -8.33 -12.06 7.21
CA THR A 40 -8.86 -13.30 7.79
C THR A 40 -9.27 -14.29 6.71
N ALA A 41 -10.00 -13.85 5.68
CA ALA A 41 -10.43 -14.70 4.57
C ALA A 41 -9.25 -15.30 3.81
N ILE A 42 -8.23 -14.50 3.48
CA ILE A 42 -7.02 -14.96 2.78
C ILE A 42 -6.33 -16.08 3.56
N TRP A 43 -6.13 -15.90 4.87
CA TRP A 43 -5.48 -16.92 5.70
C TRP A 43 -6.33 -18.17 5.87
N SER A 44 -7.64 -18.01 6.07
CA SER A 44 -8.59 -19.11 6.18
C SER A 44 -8.57 -19.99 4.92
N ASP A 45 -8.68 -19.38 3.74
CA ASP A 45 -8.68 -20.10 2.48
C ASP A 45 -7.32 -20.76 2.21
N LEU A 46 -6.22 -20.03 2.49
CA LEU A 46 -4.86 -20.58 2.37
C LEU A 46 -4.68 -21.83 3.24
N PHE A 47 -5.08 -21.79 4.51
CA PHE A 47 -4.97 -22.94 5.41
C PHE A 47 -5.88 -24.09 4.99
N THR A 48 -7.06 -23.78 4.46
CA THR A 48 -7.97 -24.78 3.90
C THR A 48 -7.31 -25.57 2.75
N THR A 49 -6.50 -24.93 1.90
CA THR A 49 -5.78 -25.63 0.81
C THR A 49 -4.74 -26.65 1.30
N MET A 50 -4.28 -26.53 2.54
CA MET A 50 -3.28 -27.40 3.14
C MET A 50 -3.89 -28.49 4.04
N GLY A 51 -5.20 -28.46 4.27
CA GLY A 51 -5.91 -29.50 5.02
C GLY A 51 -5.81 -30.86 4.31
N ASN A 52 -5.68 -31.94 5.09
CA ASN A 52 -5.46 -33.31 4.60
C ASN A 52 -4.18 -33.51 3.79
N THR A 53 -3.21 -32.60 3.91
CA THR A 53 -1.87 -32.75 3.33
C THR A 53 -0.86 -33.14 4.40
N SER A 54 0.33 -33.59 3.99
CA SER A 54 1.44 -33.80 4.94
C SER A 54 1.86 -32.54 5.68
N LEU A 55 1.51 -31.35 5.15
CA LEU A 55 1.85 -30.06 5.74
C LEU A 55 0.88 -29.65 6.85
N GLU A 56 -0.25 -30.34 7.04
CA GLU A 56 -1.30 -29.95 7.99
C GLU A 56 -0.77 -29.77 9.42
N ARG A 57 0.19 -30.61 9.81
CA ARG A 57 0.80 -30.58 11.15
C ARG A 57 1.67 -29.35 11.39
N ASP A 58 2.19 -28.75 10.32
CA ASP A 58 3.15 -27.65 10.36
C ASP A 58 2.51 -26.31 9.94
N ILE A 59 1.19 -26.26 9.67
CA ILE A 59 0.49 -25.08 9.15
C ILE A 59 0.70 -23.85 10.04
N GLU A 60 0.59 -24.00 11.36
CA GLU A 60 0.73 -22.90 12.32
C GLU A 60 2.14 -22.31 12.27
N ASP A 61 3.17 -23.17 12.30
CA ASP A 61 4.57 -22.77 12.22
C ASP A 61 4.90 -22.09 10.88
N LEU A 62 4.36 -22.62 9.77
CA LEU A 62 4.49 -22.02 8.44
C LEU A 62 3.82 -20.65 8.37
N GLY A 63 2.62 -20.50 8.94
CA GLY A 63 1.90 -19.24 9.02
C GLY A 63 2.69 -18.19 9.82
N TRP A 64 3.23 -18.57 10.97
CA TRP A 64 4.07 -17.69 11.77
C TRP A 64 5.37 -17.31 11.06
N GLY A 65 6.00 -18.26 10.36
CA GLY A 65 7.18 -18.02 9.54
C GLY A 65 6.95 -16.97 8.44
N LEU A 66 5.79 -17.02 7.78
CA LEU A 66 5.43 -16.07 6.73
C LEU A 66 5.24 -14.64 7.29
N VAL A 67 4.52 -14.48 8.39
CA VAL A 67 4.34 -13.17 9.06
C VAL A 67 5.68 -12.59 9.51
N ASN A 68 6.55 -13.43 10.10
CA ASN A 68 7.88 -13.01 10.53
C ASN A 68 8.77 -12.56 9.36
N LEU A 69 8.72 -13.26 8.22
CA LEU A 69 9.44 -12.87 7.02
C LEU A 69 8.99 -11.48 6.54
N PHE A 70 7.68 -11.23 6.54
CA PHE A 70 7.12 -9.94 6.17
C PHE A 70 7.61 -8.82 7.10
N HIS A 71 7.51 -9.01 8.42
CA HIS A 71 7.99 -8.02 9.39
C HIS A 71 9.49 -7.72 9.23
N ARG A 72 10.33 -8.74 9.01
CA ARG A 72 11.76 -8.54 8.76
C ARG A 72 12.03 -7.74 7.49
N ALA A 73 11.30 -8.01 6.41
CA ALA A 73 11.43 -7.27 5.17
C ALA A 73 10.97 -5.81 5.30
N ALA A 74 9.85 -5.59 6.00
CA ALA A 74 9.31 -4.27 6.27
C ALA A 74 10.28 -3.42 7.12
N ALA A 75 10.81 -3.98 8.22
CA ALA A 75 11.80 -3.32 9.06
C ALA A 75 13.07 -2.93 8.28
N LYS A 76 13.56 -3.84 7.41
CA LYS A 76 14.72 -3.56 6.54
C LYS A 76 14.44 -2.40 5.57
N LYS A 77 13.23 -2.32 5.00
CA LYS A 77 12.83 -1.25 4.09
C LYS A 77 12.64 0.08 4.81
N HIS A 78 12.03 0.07 5.99
CA HIS A 78 11.85 1.25 6.83
C HIS A 78 13.20 1.90 7.16
N GLY A 79 14.16 1.11 7.68
CA GLY A 79 15.50 1.63 7.98
C GLY A 79 16.34 2.02 6.74
N LEU A 80 15.90 1.67 5.52
CA LEU A 80 16.48 2.23 4.30
C LEU A 80 15.88 3.61 4.00
N VAL A 81 14.57 3.75 4.13
CA VAL A 81 13.86 5.03 3.94
C VAL A 81 14.34 6.06 4.95
N ASP A 82 14.52 5.69 6.21
CA ASP A 82 15.02 6.60 7.25
C ASP A 82 16.41 7.15 6.90
N ARG A 83 17.34 6.27 6.51
CA ARG A 83 18.69 6.67 6.09
C ARG A 83 18.67 7.60 4.87
N LEU A 84 17.85 7.29 3.87
CA LEU A 84 17.70 8.14 2.69
C LEU A 84 17.09 9.51 3.04
N THR A 85 16.22 9.55 4.05
CA THR A 85 15.62 10.80 4.55
C THR A 85 16.65 11.65 5.28
N ASP A 86 17.53 11.02 6.07
CA ASP A 86 18.63 11.69 6.76
C ASP A 86 19.68 12.25 5.77
N ASP A 87 19.98 11.54 4.68
CA ASP A 87 20.94 11.98 3.65
C ASP A 87 20.48 13.21 2.84
N ILE A 88 19.16 13.50 2.81
CA ILE A 88 18.58 14.65 2.08
C ILE A 88 18.60 15.94 2.92
N ARG A 89 18.80 15.84 4.23
CA ARG A 89 18.73 16.97 5.18
C ARG A 89 20.08 17.66 5.38
#